data_AF-A0A6N9YK13-F1
#
_entry.id   AF-A0A6N9YK13-F1
#
_cell.length_a   1.000
_cell.length_b   1.000
_cell.length_c   1.000
_cell.angle_alpha   90.00
_cell.angle_beta   90.00
_cell.angle_gamma   90.00
#
_symmetry.space_group_name_H-M   'P 1'
#
loop_
_entity.id
_entity.type
_entity.pdbx_description
1 polymer ?
#
loop_
_entity_poly.entity_id
_entity_poly.type
_entity_poly.pdbx_seq_one_letter_code
_entity_poly.pdbx_strand_id
1 'polypeptide(L)'
;MADRPRRLTATIAFVSVTLLFAAACGDEAAHVTTGSGGEDPGAGAQSTSAGQAPATPGGAPSMDDLVVSCGAVQFDELPPDPSSFPSLGDLADQIDFSVAEGEREFFKTHDWYVAAEADDELVLFGIPHEPHAEDWDWNPLYADAVFDREGNTWVPSGWGQCQVSVEAAGWGNARFILDPDIEPDPEVNSIAVQAWEMDCTSGKAPEGRKIESVVSEDDAKVTIVVLVEPDPGPATCPGNPSFPLEIELAAPLGDRTVVDASVHPALERPWPPTEWSLSTDGTRE
;
A
#
# COMPACT_ATOMS: atom_id res chain seq x y z
N MET A 1 -51.62 -30.66 23.87
CA MET A 1 -50.97 -31.79 23.17
C MET A 1 -50.67 -31.30 21.77
N ALA A 2 -49.47 -30.76 21.54
CA ALA A 2 -49.03 -30.27 20.25
C ALA A 2 -47.72 -31.00 19.92
N ASP A 3 -47.72 -31.61 18.75
CA ASP A 3 -46.76 -32.61 18.27
C ASP A 3 -45.44 -31.94 17.87
N ARG A 4 -44.30 -32.48 18.34
CA ARG A 4 -42.95 -31.99 18.01
C ARG A 4 -42.37 -32.86 16.89
N PRO A 5 -41.91 -32.29 15.76
CA PRO A 5 -41.25 -33.08 14.72
C PRO A 5 -39.84 -33.49 15.15
N ARG A 6 -39.53 -34.78 14.93
CA ARG A 6 -38.23 -35.42 15.18
C ARG A 6 -37.18 -34.91 14.17
N ARG A 7 -36.03 -34.45 14.69
CA ARG A 7 -34.83 -34.19 13.88
C ARG A 7 -34.17 -35.52 13.50
N LEU A 8 -33.99 -35.74 12.20
CA LEU A 8 -33.18 -36.82 11.64
C LEU A 8 -31.72 -36.39 11.62
N THR A 9 -30.88 -37.14 12.33
CA THR A 9 -29.42 -36.99 12.34
C THR A 9 -28.86 -37.75 11.13
N ALA A 10 -28.26 -37.05 10.17
CA ALA A 10 -27.54 -37.66 9.06
C ALA A 10 -26.07 -37.84 9.44
N THR A 11 -25.62 -39.10 9.54
CA THR A 11 -24.23 -39.47 9.78
C THR A 11 -23.47 -39.44 8.44
N ILE A 12 -22.53 -38.51 8.28
CA ILE A 12 -21.63 -38.45 7.13
C ILE A 12 -20.37 -39.26 7.50
N ALA A 13 -20.10 -40.32 6.74
CA ALA A 13 -18.88 -41.11 6.86
C ALA A 13 -17.78 -40.51 5.96
N PHE A 14 -16.68 -40.09 6.57
CA PHE A 14 -15.45 -39.70 5.87
C PHE A 14 -14.66 -40.95 5.47
N VAL A 15 -14.41 -41.11 4.17
CA VAL A 15 -13.47 -42.11 3.64
C VAL A 15 -12.13 -41.43 3.42
N SER A 16 -11.15 -41.76 4.26
CA SER A 16 -9.75 -41.33 4.10
C SER A 16 -9.06 -42.22 3.06
N VAL A 17 -8.54 -41.60 2.00
CA VAL A 17 -7.66 -42.26 1.03
C VAL A 17 -6.22 -41.96 1.41
N THR A 18 -5.49 -42.99 1.84
CA THR A 18 -4.06 -42.93 2.14
C THR A 18 -3.28 -43.24 0.86
N LEU A 19 -2.57 -42.25 0.32
CA LEU A 19 -1.61 -42.43 -0.78
C LEU A 19 -0.23 -42.76 -0.19
N LEU A 20 0.24 -44.00 -0.44
CA LEU A 20 1.62 -44.42 -0.20
C LEU A 20 2.51 -43.94 -1.35
N PHE A 21 3.47 -43.06 -1.07
CA PHE A 21 4.61 -42.81 -1.95
C PHE A 21 5.79 -43.68 -1.53
N ALA A 22 6.20 -44.57 -2.43
CA ALA A 22 7.44 -45.33 -2.30
C ALA A 22 8.60 -44.50 -2.88
N ALA A 23 9.56 -44.13 -2.03
CA ALA A 23 10.82 -43.56 -2.46
C ALA A 23 11.79 -44.69 -2.82
N ALA A 24 12.23 -44.74 -4.07
CA ALA A 24 13.33 -45.58 -4.53
C ALA A 24 14.58 -44.72 -4.70
N CYS A 25 15.63 -45.02 -3.93
CA CYS A 25 16.96 -44.46 -4.14
C CYS A 25 17.62 -45.14 -5.34
N GLY A 26 18.20 -44.34 -6.24
CA GLY A 26 19.07 -44.79 -7.32
C GLY A 26 20.21 -43.79 -7.49
N ASP A 27 21.42 -44.26 -7.25
CA ASP A 27 22.71 -43.56 -7.28
C ASP A 27 23.42 -43.99 -8.58
N GLU A 28 23.68 -43.08 -9.52
CA GLU A 28 24.68 -43.30 -10.58
C GLU A 28 25.16 -41.99 -11.22
N ALA A 29 26.47 -41.92 -11.46
CA ALA A 29 27.20 -40.74 -11.90
C ALA A 29 27.37 -40.62 -13.43
N ALA A 30 27.65 -39.39 -13.84
CA ALA A 30 28.26 -38.92 -15.10
C ALA A 30 27.35 -38.81 -16.35
N HIS A 31 27.19 -37.59 -16.88
CA HIS A 31 27.97 -37.05 -18.00
C HIS A 31 27.49 -35.65 -18.41
N VAL A 32 28.44 -34.77 -18.72
CA VAL A 32 28.21 -33.47 -19.38
C VAL A 32 27.73 -33.70 -20.81
N THR A 33 26.66 -33.03 -21.24
CA THR A 33 26.46 -32.56 -22.63
C THR A 33 25.58 -31.30 -22.64
N THR A 34 26.09 -30.29 -23.33
CA THR A 34 25.50 -29.03 -23.79
C THR A 34 24.17 -29.16 -24.55
N GLY A 35 23.25 -28.21 -24.33
CA GLY A 35 22.42 -27.64 -25.41
C GLY A 35 20.93 -27.46 -25.12
N SER A 36 20.44 -26.23 -25.42
CA SER A 36 19.03 -25.80 -25.55
C SER A 36 18.31 -25.58 -24.21
N GLY A 37 17.85 -24.39 -23.83
CA GLY A 37 17.11 -23.42 -24.64
C GLY A 37 15.71 -23.35 -24.04
N GLY A 38 15.52 -22.40 -23.13
CA GLY A 38 14.30 -22.22 -22.33
C GLY A 38 14.43 -20.91 -21.56
N GLU A 39 14.42 -19.80 -22.30
CA GLU A 39 14.24 -18.47 -21.75
C GLU A 39 12.80 -18.34 -21.25
N ASP A 40 12.68 -18.19 -19.95
CA ASP A 40 11.48 -17.83 -19.22
C ASP A 40 11.42 -16.30 -19.18
N PRO A 41 10.48 -15.61 -19.83
CA PRO A 41 10.36 -14.16 -19.72
C PRO A 41 9.60 -13.82 -18.45
N GLY A 42 10.23 -14.03 -17.31
CA GLY A 42 9.84 -13.40 -16.04
C GLY A 42 10.30 -11.95 -16.06
N ALA A 43 9.52 -11.08 -16.70
CA ALA A 43 9.75 -9.64 -16.71
C ALA A 43 9.45 -9.05 -15.32
N GLY A 44 10.42 -9.15 -14.42
CA GLY A 44 10.52 -8.24 -13.28
C GLY A 44 11.07 -6.91 -13.80
N ALA A 45 10.18 -6.01 -14.22
CA ALA A 45 10.54 -4.63 -14.52
C ALA A 45 10.93 -3.95 -13.19
N GLN A 46 12.24 -3.88 -12.94
CA GLN A 46 12.77 -2.95 -11.94
C GLN A 46 12.59 -1.55 -12.51
N SER A 47 11.58 -0.84 -12.01
CA SER A 47 11.32 0.55 -12.35
C SER A 47 12.53 1.39 -11.93
N THR A 48 13.32 1.82 -12.90
CA THR A 48 14.40 2.78 -12.68
C THR A 48 13.77 4.17 -12.62
N SER A 49 13.38 4.59 -11.41
CA SER A 49 12.94 5.96 -11.12
C SER A 49 13.96 6.96 -11.66
N ALA A 50 13.51 7.81 -12.58
CA ALA A 50 14.32 8.84 -13.20
C ALA A 50 14.61 9.97 -12.19
N GLY A 51 15.79 9.92 -11.57
CA GLY A 51 16.57 11.11 -11.23
C GLY A 51 15.96 12.10 -10.24
N GLN A 52 15.41 11.64 -9.12
CA GLN A 52 15.27 12.51 -7.95
C GLN A 52 16.68 12.85 -7.42
N ALA A 53 16.98 14.15 -7.34
CA ALA A 53 18.23 14.62 -6.76
C ALA A 53 18.36 14.07 -5.34
N PRO A 54 19.55 13.57 -4.91
CA PRO A 54 19.71 13.06 -3.57
C PRO A 54 19.35 14.16 -2.57
N ALA A 55 18.35 13.88 -1.72
CA ALA A 55 17.91 14.77 -0.67
C ALA A 55 19.13 15.24 0.13
N THR A 56 19.16 16.54 0.45
CA THR A 56 20.27 17.12 1.22
C THR A 56 20.28 16.45 2.60
N PRO A 57 21.38 15.78 3.02
CA PRO A 57 21.40 15.09 4.31
C PRO A 57 21.29 16.12 5.44
N GLY A 58 20.15 16.16 6.13
CA GLY A 58 20.01 16.86 7.41
C GLY A 58 18.81 17.80 7.58
N GLY A 59 17.97 18.01 6.56
CA GLY A 59 16.68 18.69 6.74
C GLY A 59 15.62 17.74 7.31
N ALA A 60 14.69 18.26 8.10
CA ALA A 60 13.45 17.55 8.39
C ALA A 60 12.64 17.43 7.08
N PRO A 61 12.02 16.28 6.79
CA PRO A 61 11.19 16.10 5.62
C PRO A 61 10.01 17.07 5.65
N SER A 62 9.63 17.55 4.48
CA SER A 62 8.48 18.40 4.22
C SER A 62 7.49 17.69 3.30
N MET A 63 6.32 18.31 3.05
CA MET A 63 5.34 17.76 2.10
C MET A 63 5.94 17.53 0.72
N ASP A 64 6.86 18.39 0.27
CA ASP A 64 7.52 18.28 -1.03
C ASP A 64 8.54 17.12 -1.09
N ASP A 65 8.93 16.57 0.07
CA ASP A 65 9.81 15.41 0.16
C ASP A 65 9.04 14.07 0.18
N LEU A 66 7.71 14.13 0.29
CA LEU A 66 6.86 12.95 0.24
C LEU A 66 6.59 12.54 -1.21
N VAL A 67 6.77 11.25 -1.49
CA VAL A 67 6.43 10.62 -2.76
C VAL A 67 5.24 9.71 -2.52
N VAL A 68 4.13 10.01 -3.20
CA VAL A 68 2.93 9.18 -3.16
C VAL A 68 2.86 8.42 -4.48
N SER A 69 2.79 7.09 -4.43
CA SER A 69 2.90 6.27 -5.64
C SER A 69 2.08 4.99 -5.60
N CYS A 70 1.76 4.44 -6.77
CA CYS A 70 1.14 3.14 -6.96
C CYS A 70 1.76 2.50 -8.21
N GLY A 71 2.74 1.60 -8.03
CA GLY A 71 3.51 1.06 -9.16
C GLY A 71 4.25 2.17 -9.91
N ALA A 72 4.01 2.34 -11.20
CA ALA A 72 4.57 3.42 -12.01
C ALA A 72 3.87 4.78 -11.84
N VAL A 73 2.71 4.83 -11.18
CA VAL A 73 1.92 6.05 -10.99
C VAL A 73 2.48 6.88 -9.83
N GLN A 74 2.63 8.18 -10.03
CA GLN A 74 2.92 9.15 -8.97
C GLN A 74 1.76 10.14 -8.81
N PHE A 75 1.50 10.57 -7.59
CA PHE A 75 0.48 11.57 -7.28
C PHE A 75 1.14 12.86 -6.81
N ASP A 76 0.61 14.00 -7.28
CA ASP A 76 1.12 15.33 -6.92
C ASP A 76 0.52 15.87 -5.61
N GLU A 77 -0.50 15.20 -5.07
CA GLU A 77 -1.26 15.65 -3.90
C GLU A 77 -1.31 14.57 -2.81
N LEU A 78 -1.38 15.03 -1.55
CA LEU A 78 -1.57 14.20 -0.38
C LEU A 78 -2.76 14.72 0.46
N PRO A 79 -3.76 13.88 0.78
CA PRO A 79 -3.89 12.48 0.37
C PRO A 79 -4.08 12.36 -1.15
N PRO A 80 -3.67 11.25 -1.76
CA PRO A 80 -3.80 11.08 -3.20
C PRO A 80 -5.28 11.03 -3.57
N ASP A 81 -5.65 11.81 -4.60
CA ASP A 81 -6.98 11.83 -5.20
C ASP A 81 -6.94 11.17 -6.58
N PRO A 82 -7.35 9.89 -6.69
CA PRO A 82 -7.51 9.20 -7.96
C PRO A 82 -8.34 9.92 -9.02
N SER A 83 -9.27 10.79 -8.60
CA SER A 83 -10.16 11.50 -9.50
C SER A 83 -9.51 12.72 -10.18
N SER A 84 -8.28 13.06 -9.76
CA SER A 84 -7.48 14.13 -10.38
C SER A 84 -6.96 13.77 -11.78
N PHE A 85 -6.81 12.48 -12.07
CA PHE A 85 -6.32 12.02 -13.38
C PHE A 85 -7.41 12.14 -14.46
N PRO A 86 -7.08 12.58 -15.68
CA PRO A 86 -8.01 12.56 -16.80
C PRO A 86 -8.33 11.12 -17.21
N SER A 87 -9.57 10.87 -17.62
CA SER A 87 -9.96 9.54 -18.12
C SER A 87 -9.23 9.19 -19.42
N LEU A 88 -9.04 7.90 -19.68
CA LEU A 88 -8.33 7.40 -20.86
C LEU A 88 -8.97 7.88 -22.19
N GLY A 89 -10.30 7.99 -22.26
CA GLY A 89 -11.00 8.56 -23.41
C GLY A 89 -10.60 7.95 -24.76
N ASP A 90 -10.34 8.81 -25.75
CA ASP A 90 -9.99 8.42 -27.13
C ASP A 90 -8.63 7.72 -27.25
N LEU A 91 -7.77 7.77 -26.22
CA LEU A 91 -6.51 7.00 -26.22
C LEU A 91 -6.77 5.48 -26.14
N ALA A 92 -7.94 5.07 -25.63
CA ALA A 92 -8.30 3.66 -25.56
C ALA A 92 -8.30 2.98 -26.95
N ASP A 93 -8.68 3.71 -28.00
CA ASP A 93 -8.69 3.20 -29.39
C ASP A 93 -7.29 3.06 -29.99
N GLN A 94 -6.26 3.63 -29.35
CA GLN A 94 -4.86 3.57 -29.77
C GLN A 94 -4.06 2.48 -29.05
N ILE A 95 -4.66 1.77 -28.08
CA ILE A 95 -3.97 0.69 -27.36
C ILE A 95 -4.16 -0.64 -28.08
N ASP A 96 -3.05 -1.33 -28.35
CA ASP A 96 -3.05 -2.70 -28.86
C ASP A 96 -2.76 -3.72 -27.75
N PHE A 97 -3.83 -4.39 -27.31
CA PHE A 97 -3.77 -5.49 -26.37
C PHE A 97 -3.43 -6.85 -27.01
N SER A 98 -2.92 -6.90 -28.25
CA SER A 98 -2.52 -8.16 -28.90
C SER A 98 -1.39 -8.88 -28.16
N VAL A 99 -0.50 -8.15 -27.49
CA VAL A 99 0.56 -8.74 -26.65
C VAL A 99 0.06 -9.19 -25.27
N ALA A 100 -1.14 -8.75 -24.87
CA ALA A 100 -1.74 -8.99 -23.56
C ALA A 100 -3.08 -9.75 -23.68
N GLU A 101 -3.27 -10.60 -24.69
CA GLU A 101 -4.57 -11.26 -24.94
C GLU A 101 -5.08 -12.07 -23.73
N GLY A 102 -4.16 -12.70 -22.99
CA GLY A 102 -4.47 -13.46 -21.77
C GLY A 102 -4.89 -12.59 -20.59
N GLU A 103 -4.50 -11.32 -20.58
CA GLU A 103 -4.70 -10.38 -19.47
C GLU A 103 -5.77 -9.33 -19.76
N ARG A 104 -6.52 -9.46 -20.87
CA ARG A 104 -7.63 -8.53 -21.20
C ARG A 104 -8.68 -8.42 -20.10
N GLU A 105 -8.88 -9.47 -19.32
CA GLU A 105 -9.83 -9.42 -18.20
C GLU A 105 -9.37 -8.46 -17.11
N PHE A 106 -8.07 -8.38 -16.83
CA PHE A 106 -7.51 -7.43 -15.86
C PHE A 106 -7.82 -5.97 -16.25
N PHE A 107 -7.66 -5.62 -17.52
CA PHE A 107 -7.97 -4.28 -18.01
C PHE A 107 -9.47 -3.96 -17.99
N LYS A 108 -10.35 -4.98 -17.99
CA LYS A 108 -11.81 -4.80 -17.93
C LYS A 108 -12.36 -4.68 -16.52
N THR A 109 -11.58 -4.96 -15.48
CA THR A 109 -12.07 -4.82 -14.09
C THR A 109 -11.79 -3.44 -13.50
N HIS A 110 -11.17 -2.55 -14.26
CA HIS A 110 -10.76 -1.22 -13.81
C HIS A 110 -11.22 -0.12 -14.77
N ASP A 111 -11.60 1.01 -14.19
CA ASP A 111 -11.66 2.30 -14.89
C ASP A 111 -10.25 2.88 -14.97
N TRP A 112 -9.78 3.17 -16.19
CA TRP A 112 -8.41 3.63 -16.44
C TRP A 112 -8.34 5.13 -16.67
N TYR A 113 -7.32 5.74 -16.05
CA TYR A 113 -7.01 7.16 -16.09
C TYR A 113 -5.56 7.38 -16.48
N VAL A 114 -5.27 8.47 -17.18
CA VAL A 114 -3.92 8.80 -17.63
C VAL A 114 -3.16 9.49 -16.50
N ALA A 115 -2.20 8.77 -15.91
CA ALA A 115 -1.34 9.30 -14.87
C ALA A 115 -0.19 10.13 -15.46
N ALA A 116 0.41 9.65 -16.55
CA ALA A 116 1.42 10.37 -17.30
C ALA A 116 1.36 9.99 -18.78
N GLU A 117 1.64 10.96 -19.66
CA GLU A 117 1.74 10.75 -21.11
C GLU A 117 2.97 11.48 -21.63
N ALA A 118 3.85 10.73 -22.30
CA ALA A 118 5.02 11.20 -23.00
C ALA A 118 4.98 10.77 -24.48
N ASP A 119 6.01 11.10 -25.26
CA ASP A 119 6.05 10.77 -26.69
C ASP A 119 6.17 9.25 -26.96
N ASP A 120 6.79 8.52 -26.03
CA ASP A 120 7.13 7.09 -26.13
C ASP A 120 6.64 6.24 -24.95
N GLU A 121 6.06 6.86 -23.92
CA GLU A 121 5.55 6.20 -22.72
C GLU A 121 4.16 6.72 -22.34
N LEU A 122 3.25 5.81 -21.95
CA LEU A 122 1.96 6.11 -21.37
C LEU A 122 1.82 5.33 -20.07
N VAL A 123 1.51 6.02 -18.97
CA VAL A 123 1.27 5.42 -17.65
C VAL A 123 -0.19 5.62 -17.29
N LEU A 124 -0.87 4.53 -16.97
CA LEU A 124 -2.27 4.51 -16.57
C LEU A 124 -2.42 4.10 -15.10
N PHE A 125 -3.38 4.72 -14.43
CA PHE A 125 -3.87 4.33 -13.11
C PHE A 125 -5.26 3.69 -13.25
N GLY A 126 -5.45 2.53 -12.62
CA GLY A 126 -6.69 1.76 -12.67
C GLY A 126 -7.43 1.77 -11.33
N ILE A 127 -8.69 2.18 -11.34
CA ILE A 127 -9.61 2.09 -10.19
C ILE A 127 -10.54 0.90 -10.41
N PRO A 128 -10.66 -0.05 -9.48
CA PRO A 128 -11.53 -1.21 -9.67
C PRO A 128 -13.02 -0.80 -9.74
N HIS A 129 -13.78 -1.38 -10.68
CA HIS A 129 -15.21 -1.10 -10.85
C HIS A 129 -16.03 -1.41 -9.58
N GLU A 130 -15.67 -2.52 -8.93
CA GLU A 130 -16.27 -2.96 -7.68
C GLU A 130 -15.18 -2.83 -6.62
N PRO A 131 -15.23 -1.81 -5.74
CA PRO A 131 -14.38 -1.83 -4.56
C PRO A 131 -14.72 -3.12 -3.80
N HIS A 132 -13.72 -3.97 -3.53
CA HIS A 132 -13.87 -5.19 -2.73
C HIS A 132 -14.30 -4.80 -1.31
N ALA A 133 -15.59 -4.51 -1.12
CA ALA A 133 -16.15 -4.07 0.15
C ALA A 133 -16.45 -5.22 1.11
N GLU A 134 -16.38 -6.47 0.61
CA GLU A 134 -16.81 -7.67 1.35
C GLU A 134 -15.66 -8.53 1.86
N ASP A 135 -14.44 -8.31 1.37
CA ASP A 135 -13.23 -8.93 1.91
C ASP A 135 -12.56 -7.95 2.86
N TRP A 136 -12.30 -8.42 4.08
CA TRP A 136 -11.74 -7.67 5.21
C TRP A 136 -10.31 -7.14 4.97
N ASP A 137 -9.81 -7.23 3.73
CA ASP A 137 -8.54 -6.70 3.28
C ASP A 137 -8.79 -5.29 2.74
N TRP A 138 -8.48 -4.30 3.59
CA TRP A 138 -8.83 -2.87 3.49
C TRP A 138 -8.20 -2.11 2.30
N ASN A 139 -7.75 -2.80 1.26
CA ASN A 139 -7.12 -2.17 0.10
C ASN A 139 -7.98 -2.36 -1.15
N PRO A 140 -8.44 -1.26 -1.77
CA PRO A 140 -8.81 -1.31 -3.17
C PRO A 140 -7.59 -1.84 -3.91
N LEU A 141 -7.79 -2.91 -4.68
CA LEU A 141 -6.77 -3.44 -5.58
C LEU A 141 -6.68 -2.45 -6.75
N TYR A 142 -6.00 -1.33 -6.54
CA TYR A 142 -5.65 -0.42 -7.60
C TYR A 142 -4.73 -1.14 -8.58
N ALA A 143 -4.61 -0.56 -9.77
CA ALA A 143 -3.74 -1.06 -10.80
C ALA A 143 -2.90 0.04 -11.39
N ASP A 144 -1.74 -0.33 -11.90
CA ASP A 144 -0.97 0.49 -12.81
C ASP A 144 -0.68 -0.28 -14.10
N ALA A 145 -0.50 0.46 -15.18
CA ALA A 145 -0.08 -0.08 -16.46
C ALA A 145 0.81 0.92 -17.20
N VAL A 146 1.90 0.41 -17.75
CA VAL A 146 2.87 1.14 -18.57
C VAL A 146 2.79 0.62 -20.00
N PHE A 147 2.79 1.54 -20.96
CA PHE A 147 2.74 1.25 -22.37
C PHE A 147 3.87 1.96 -23.10
N ASP A 148 4.53 1.23 -23.98
CA ASP A 148 5.54 1.77 -24.89
C ASP A 148 4.87 2.12 -26.22
N ARG A 149 5.42 3.10 -26.93
CA ARG A 149 4.91 3.47 -28.25
C ARG A 149 5.53 2.67 -29.39
N GLU A 150 4.69 1.96 -30.14
CA GLU A 150 5.07 1.29 -31.39
C GLU A 150 4.34 1.90 -32.59
N GLY A 151 5.02 2.81 -33.29
CA GLY A 151 4.42 3.55 -34.40
C GLY A 151 3.35 4.51 -33.90
N ASN A 152 2.09 4.24 -34.20
CA ASN A 152 0.94 5.06 -33.78
C ASN A 152 0.10 4.39 -32.69
N THR A 153 0.62 3.33 -32.08
CA THR A 153 -0.12 2.45 -31.18
C THR A 153 0.63 2.35 -29.86
N TRP A 154 -0.11 2.29 -28.76
CA TRP A 154 0.38 2.00 -27.43
C TRP A 154 0.36 0.50 -27.18
N VAL A 155 1.50 -0.08 -26.83
CA VAL A 155 1.66 -1.50 -26.58
C VAL A 155 2.01 -1.71 -25.10
N PRO A 156 1.24 -2.50 -24.35
CA PRO A 156 1.53 -2.75 -22.94
C PRO A 156 2.95 -3.30 -22.74
N SER A 157 3.73 -2.66 -21.88
CA SER A 157 5.10 -3.07 -21.51
C SER A 157 5.20 -3.55 -20.05
N GLY A 158 4.26 -3.16 -19.20
CA GLY A 158 4.11 -3.70 -17.83
C GLY A 158 2.75 -3.35 -17.23
N TRP A 159 2.21 -4.20 -16.36
CA TRP A 159 0.97 -3.92 -15.62
C TRP A 159 0.88 -4.81 -14.39
N GLY A 160 0.12 -4.38 -13.40
CA GLY A 160 -0.10 -5.14 -12.19
C GLY A 160 -1.05 -4.45 -11.22
N GLN A 161 -1.40 -5.18 -10.17
CA GLN A 161 -2.03 -4.57 -9.01
C GLN A 161 -0.99 -3.77 -8.25
N CYS A 162 -1.40 -2.61 -7.74
CA CYS A 162 -0.56 -1.78 -6.92
C CYS A 162 -1.33 -1.32 -5.67
N GLN A 163 -0.58 -1.01 -4.62
CA GLN A 163 -1.08 -0.34 -3.45
C GLN A 163 -0.52 1.08 -3.45
N VAL A 164 -1.36 2.05 -3.12
CA VAL A 164 -0.90 3.42 -2.94
C VAL A 164 -0.05 3.50 -1.66
N SER A 165 1.23 3.84 -1.82
CA SER A 165 2.18 4.07 -0.74
C SER A 165 2.53 5.55 -0.63
N VAL A 166 2.87 5.98 0.60
CA VAL A 166 3.44 7.30 0.88
C VAL A 166 4.84 7.06 1.41
N GLU A 167 5.85 7.60 0.75
CA GLU A 167 7.26 7.32 1.05
C GLU A 167 8.04 8.63 1.20
N ALA A 168 9.08 8.60 2.03
CA ALA A 168 10.03 9.70 2.14
C ALA A 168 11.44 9.10 2.14
N ALA A 169 12.31 9.59 1.26
CA ALA A 169 13.63 8.98 1.06
C ALA A 169 14.45 8.96 2.37
N GLY A 170 14.84 7.77 2.81
CA GLY A 170 15.63 7.57 4.04
C GLY A 170 14.81 7.53 5.34
N TRP A 171 13.48 7.51 5.25
CA TRP A 171 12.57 7.43 6.39
C TRP A 171 11.64 6.22 6.28
N GLY A 172 11.28 5.64 7.42
CA GLY A 172 10.19 4.66 7.56
C GLY A 172 8.91 5.36 8.00
N ASN A 173 7.76 4.78 7.67
CA ASN A 173 6.45 5.30 8.10
C ASN A 173 6.07 4.80 9.49
N ALA A 174 5.36 5.65 10.22
CA ALA A 174 4.62 5.29 11.42
C ALA A 174 3.14 5.67 11.26
N ARG A 175 2.28 4.85 11.83
CA ARG A 175 0.85 5.16 12.01
C ARG A 175 0.63 5.66 13.41
N PHE A 176 -0.50 6.34 13.64
CA PHE A 176 -0.83 6.86 14.96
C PHE A 176 -2.32 6.87 15.26
N ILE A 177 -2.64 6.98 16.54
CA ILE A 177 -3.96 7.38 17.05
C ILE A 177 -3.79 8.62 17.92
N LEU A 178 -4.86 9.42 18.06
CA LEU A 178 -4.90 10.42 19.12
C LEU A 178 -4.76 9.74 20.49
N ASP A 179 -3.98 10.34 21.39
CA ASP A 179 -3.70 9.74 22.69
C ASP A 179 -5.01 9.52 23.48
N PRO A 180 -5.38 8.27 23.83
CA PRO A 180 -6.61 7.98 24.55
C PRO A 180 -6.64 8.58 25.97
N ASP A 181 -5.47 8.87 26.55
CA ASP A 181 -5.36 9.43 27.90
C ASP A 181 -5.36 10.98 27.91
N ILE A 182 -5.28 11.63 26.73
CA ILE A 182 -5.20 13.08 26.58
C ILE A 182 -6.23 13.56 25.55
N GLU A 183 -7.29 14.22 26.02
CA GLU A 183 -8.26 14.90 25.16
C GLU A 183 -7.59 16.08 24.43
N PRO A 184 -7.63 16.14 23.08
CA PRO A 184 -7.12 17.29 22.34
C PRO A 184 -7.91 18.55 22.68
N ASP A 185 -7.22 19.60 23.11
CA ASP A 185 -7.81 20.91 23.34
C ASP A 185 -7.92 21.67 21.99
N PRO A 186 -9.11 22.12 21.56
CA PRO A 186 -9.25 22.84 20.30
C PRO A 186 -8.49 24.19 20.27
N GLU A 187 -8.10 24.74 21.42
CA GLU A 187 -7.37 26.01 21.50
C GLU A 187 -5.84 25.85 21.40
N VAL A 188 -5.31 24.61 21.42
CA VAL A 188 -3.86 24.37 21.37
C VAL A 188 -3.34 24.11 19.96
N ASN A 189 -2.06 24.43 19.78
CA ASN A 189 -1.29 24.20 18.56
C ASN A 189 -0.47 22.91 18.65
N SER A 190 -0.77 21.99 19.56
CA SER A 190 -0.11 20.69 19.62
C SER A 190 -1.11 19.60 19.96
N ILE A 191 -0.90 18.40 19.43
CA ILE A 191 -1.72 17.23 19.74
C ILE A 191 -0.83 16.08 20.23
N ALA A 192 -1.30 15.37 21.26
CA ALA A 192 -0.65 14.16 21.73
C ALA A 192 -1.18 12.95 20.96
N VAL A 193 -0.25 12.12 20.49
CA VAL A 193 -0.58 10.88 19.77
C VAL A 193 0.22 9.71 20.32
N GLN A 194 -0.33 8.52 20.12
CA GLN A 194 0.38 7.26 20.28
C GLN A 194 0.68 6.71 18.90
N ALA A 195 1.96 6.63 18.54
CA ALA A 195 2.41 6.20 17.23
C ALA A 195 3.14 4.85 17.31
N TRP A 196 3.24 4.14 16.19
CA TRP A 196 4.05 2.92 16.06
C TRP A 196 4.56 2.81 14.63
N GLU A 197 5.76 2.25 14.50
CA GLU A 197 6.38 2.06 13.20
C GLU A 197 5.68 0.97 12.39
N MET A 198 5.71 1.10 11.07
CA MET A 198 5.24 0.07 10.16
C MET A 198 6.37 -0.85 9.70
N ASP A 199 7.60 -0.34 9.67
CA ASP A 199 8.78 -1.13 9.36
C ASP A 199 9.16 -2.05 10.51
N CYS A 200 9.75 -3.20 10.20
CA CYS A 200 10.16 -4.16 11.20
C CYS A 200 11.27 -3.59 12.09
N THR A 201 11.11 -3.65 13.42
CA THR A 201 12.08 -3.07 14.39
C THR A 201 12.59 -4.07 15.43
N SER A 202 12.33 -5.36 15.23
CA SER A 202 12.60 -6.41 16.24
C SER A 202 11.93 -6.15 17.60
N GLY A 203 10.76 -5.50 17.61
CA GLY A 203 10.00 -5.24 18.83
C GLY A 203 10.53 -4.09 19.68
N LYS A 204 11.14 -3.08 19.05
CA LYS A 204 11.73 -1.93 19.75
C LYS A 204 11.06 -0.64 19.32
N ALA A 205 10.80 0.25 20.28
CA ALA A 205 10.40 1.61 19.99
C ALA A 205 11.58 2.38 19.35
N PRO A 206 11.33 3.53 18.68
CA PRO A 206 12.37 4.35 18.06
C PRO A 206 13.24 5.17 19.02
N GLU A 207 13.62 4.57 20.14
CA GLU A 207 14.48 5.23 21.13
C GLU A 207 15.83 5.64 20.53
N GLY A 208 16.13 6.94 20.60
CA GLY A 208 17.39 7.51 20.09
C GLY A 208 17.46 7.66 18.57
N ARG A 209 16.37 7.36 17.85
CA ARG A 209 16.21 7.63 16.42
C ARG A 209 15.41 8.92 16.21
N LYS A 210 15.59 9.56 15.07
CA LYS A 210 14.81 10.76 14.73
C LYS A 210 13.37 10.38 14.39
N ILE A 211 12.45 11.24 14.81
CA ILE A 211 11.02 11.14 14.51
C ILE A 211 10.61 12.52 14.02
N GLU A 212 9.94 12.59 12.89
CA GLU A 212 9.49 13.83 12.26
C GLU A 212 8.02 13.68 11.87
N SER A 213 7.22 14.74 12.03
CA SER A 213 5.85 14.79 11.53
C SER A 213 5.76 15.79 10.39
N VAL A 214 5.30 15.34 9.23
CA VAL A 214 4.94 16.21 8.12
C VAL A 214 3.46 16.54 8.26
N VAL A 215 3.16 17.83 8.40
CA VAL A 215 1.81 18.33 8.68
C VAL A 215 1.36 19.28 7.57
N SER A 216 0.18 19.02 7.02
CA SER A 216 -0.54 19.91 6.11
C SER A 216 -1.87 20.30 6.74
N GLU A 217 -2.17 21.60 6.77
CA GLU A 217 -3.34 22.16 7.46
C GLU A 217 -4.20 22.98 6.51
N ASP A 218 -5.51 22.74 6.56
CA ASP A 218 -6.53 23.61 5.99
C ASP A 218 -7.59 23.97 7.05
N ASP A 219 -8.65 24.67 6.64
CA ASP A 219 -9.72 25.13 7.55
C ASP A 219 -10.57 23.98 8.11
N ALA A 220 -10.52 22.78 7.52
CA ALA A 220 -11.33 21.62 7.87
C ALA A 220 -10.51 20.44 8.40
N LYS A 221 -9.23 20.32 8.05
CA LYS A 221 -8.41 19.13 8.29
C LYS A 221 -6.98 19.46 8.71
N VAL A 222 -6.43 18.54 9.48
CA VAL A 222 -5.00 18.42 9.80
C VAL A 222 -4.54 17.06 9.28
N THR A 223 -3.84 17.07 8.14
CA THR A 223 -3.30 15.87 7.49
C THR A 223 -1.88 15.63 7.96
N ILE A 224 -1.60 14.43 8.47
CA ILE A 224 -0.33 14.13 9.12
C ILE A 224 0.28 12.85 8.55
N VAL A 225 1.59 12.89 8.31
CA VAL A 225 2.44 11.70 8.09
C VAL A 225 3.52 11.70 9.17
N VAL A 226 3.67 10.58 9.88
CA VAL A 226 4.73 10.39 10.87
C VAL A 226 5.84 9.57 10.25
N LEU A 227 7.06 10.10 10.30
CA LEU A 227 8.25 9.52 9.73
C LEU A 227 9.26 9.20 10.83
N VAL A 228 9.91 8.05 10.73
CA VAL A 228 10.88 7.55 11.70
C VAL A 228 12.16 7.15 10.99
N GLU A 229 13.30 7.59 11.49
CA GLU A 229 14.61 7.19 10.97
C GLU A 229 14.76 5.66 11.10
N PRO A 230 15.04 4.90 10.04
CA PRO A 230 15.07 3.43 10.09
C PRO A 230 16.13 2.86 11.05
N ASP A 231 15.89 1.65 11.58
CA ASP A 231 16.92 0.90 12.32
C ASP A 231 18.06 0.49 11.35
N PRO A 232 19.33 0.86 11.59
CA PRO A 232 20.44 0.51 10.70
C PRO A 232 20.80 -1.00 10.72
N GLY A 233 20.20 -1.79 11.61
CA GLY A 233 20.46 -3.21 11.76
C GLY A 233 19.48 -4.13 11.02
N PRO A 234 19.82 -5.43 10.87
CA PRO A 234 18.84 -6.42 10.44
C PRO A 234 17.72 -6.49 11.48
N ALA A 235 16.48 -6.26 11.05
CA ALA A 235 15.32 -6.27 11.92
C ALA A 235 14.36 -7.42 11.60
N THR A 236 13.70 -7.94 12.63
CA THR A 236 12.62 -8.92 12.51
C THR A 236 11.27 -8.27 12.82
N CYS A 237 10.17 -8.95 12.49
CA CYS A 237 8.82 -8.40 12.60
C CYS A 237 7.99 -9.11 13.70
N PRO A 238 8.37 -9.05 15.00
CA PRO A 238 7.55 -9.60 16.07
C PRO A 238 6.38 -8.68 16.45
N GLY A 239 6.19 -7.56 15.75
CA GLY A 239 5.37 -6.41 16.15
C GLY A 239 6.24 -5.24 16.61
N ASN A 240 5.67 -4.04 16.67
CA ASN A 240 6.34 -2.82 17.09
C ASN A 240 5.59 -2.20 18.28
N PRO A 241 6.27 -1.89 19.40
CA PRO A 241 5.62 -1.21 20.52
C PRO A 241 5.24 0.23 20.12
N SER A 242 4.14 0.74 20.67
CA SER A 242 3.78 2.14 20.50
C SER A 242 4.68 3.07 21.32
N PHE A 243 4.73 4.34 20.92
CA PHE A 243 5.48 5.39 21.58
C PHE A 243 4.69 6.71 21.56
N PRO A 244 4.82 7.55 22.61
CA PRO A 244 4.19 8.86 22.65
C PRO A 244 4.91 9.83 21.72
N LEU A 245 4.13 10.64 21.03
CA LEU A 245 4.62 11.70 20.15
C LEU A 245 3.72 12.94 20.32
N GLU A 246 4.35 14.11 20.46
CA GLU A 246 3.67 15.40 20.39
C GLU A 246 3.87 15.97 18.98
N ILE A 247 2.77 16.32 18.31
CA ILE A 247 2.78 16.88 16.96
C ILE A 247 2.40 18.35 17.06
N GLU A 248 3.32 19.20 16.59
CA GLU A 248 3.12 20.65 16.52
C GLU A 248 2.31 21.04 15.28
N LEU A 249 1.41 22.00 15.45
CA LEU A 249 0.53 22.57 14.44
C LEU A 249 0.87 24.05 14.23
N ALA A 250 0.67 24.55 13.02
CA ALA A 250 0.82 25.95 12.67
C ALA A 250 -0.34 26.81 13.21
N ALA A 251 -1.52 26.22 13.41
CA ALA A 251 -2.71 26.88 13.95
C ALA A 251 -3.42 26.02 15.02
N PRO A 252 -4.31 26.62 15.86
CA PRO A 252 -5.06 25.88 16.87
C PRO A 252 -5.93 24.79 16.25
N LEU A 253 -6.01 23.61 16.86
CA LEU A 253 -6.73 22.45 16.31
C LEU A 253 -8.18 22.80 15.89
N GLY A 254 -8.92 23.53 16.73
CA GLY A 254 -10.30 23.92 16.48
C GLY A 254 -11.21 22.70 16.27
N ASP A 255 -12.12 22.80 15.29
CA ASP A 255 -13.03 21.72 14.90
C ASP A 255 -12.47 20.85 13.75
N ARG A 256 -11.17 20.98 13.44
CA ARG A 256 -10.56 20.32 12.28
C ARG A 256 -10.42 18.82 12.50
N THR A 257 -10.67 18.03 11.46
CA THR A 257 -10.48 16.58 11.48
C THR A 257 -9.00 16.24 11.39
N VAL A 258 -8.50 15.44 12.33
CA VAL A 258 -7.15 14.87 12.25
C VAL A 258 -7.16 13.64 11.35
N VAL A 259 -6.26 13.60 10.38
CA VAL A 259 -6.17 12.54 9.37
C VAL A 259 -4.75 11.99 9.33
N ASP A 260 -4.63 10.67 9.39
CA ASP A 260 -3.39 9.92 9.13
C ASP A 260 -3.31 9.61 7.64
N ALA A 261 -2.38 10.28 6.95
CA ALA A 261 -2.14 10.12 5.53
C ALA A 261 -0.93 9.23 5.22
N SER A 262 -0.39 8.48 6.19
CA SER A 262 0.62 7.45 5.95
C SER A 262 0.05 6.21 5.23
N VAL A 263 -1.27 6.18 5.03
CA VAL A 263 -2.01 5.08 4.39
C VAL A 263 -3.05 5.64 3.41
N HIS A 264 -3.47 4.79 2.48
CA HIS A 264 -4.53 5.12 1.53
C HIS A 264 -5.64 4.06 1.52
N PRO A 265 -6.93 4.44 1.59
CA PRO A 265 -7.41 5.80 1.87
C PRO A 265 -6.91 6.34 3.22
N ALA A 266 -6.72 7.65 3.30
CA ALA A 266 -6.28 8.29 4.53
C ALA A 266 -7.31 8.06 5.65
N LEU A 267 -6.82 7.83 6.88
CA LEU A 267 -7.66 7.44 8.00
C LEU A 267 -7.98 8.64 8.88
N GLU A 268 -9.27 8.91 9.10
CA GLU A 268 -9.67 9.85 10.14
C GLU A 268 -9.31 9.28 11.52
N ARG A 269 -8.71 10.12 12.37
CA ARG A 269 -8.30 9.77 13.73
C ARG A 269 -9.18 10.54 14.72
N PRO A 270 -10.37 10.03 15.08
CA PRO A 270 -11.26 10.70 16.01
C PRO A 270 -10.76 10.59 17.46
N TRP A 271 -11.21 11.51 18.31
CA TRP A 271 -11.11 11.39 19.76
C TRP A 271 -12.51 11.32 20.39
N PRO A 272 -12.77 10.40 21.33
CA PRO A 272 -11.87 9.33 21.78
C PRO A 272 -11.58 8.32 20.66
N PRO A 273 -10.42 7.63 20.66
CA PRO A 273 -10.13 6.59 19.69
C PRO A 273 -11.21 5.50 19.71
N THR A 274 -11.59 5.04 18.53
CA THR A 274 -12.55 3.94 18.37
C THR A 274 -11.89 2.58 18.67
N GLU A 275 -12.69 1.56 19.01
CA GLU A 275 -12.19 0.17 19.10
C GLU A 275 -11.53 -0.29 17.79
N TRP A 276 -12.02 0.21 16.65
CA TRP A 276 -11.46 -0.07 15.34
C TRP A 276 -10.04 0.51 15.20
N SER A 277 -9.85 1.80 15.50
CA SER A 277 -8.52 2.42 15.50
C SER A 277 -7.59 1.76 16.52
N LEU A 278 -8.10 1.23 17.63
CA LEU A 278 -7.24 0.51 18.56
C LEU A 278 -6.82 -0.87 18.02
N SER A 279 -7.61 -1.52 17.16
CA SER A 279 -7.42 -2.93 16.74
C SER A 279 -6.78 -3.13 15.36
N THR A 280 -6.88 -2.16 14.45
CA THR A 280 -6.22 -2.19 13.12
C THR A 280 -4.74 -1.83 13.16
N ASP A 281 -4.24 -1.52 14.35
CA ASP A 281 -3.02 -0.74 14.58
C ASP A 281 -1.93 -1.56 15.31
N GLY A 282 -1.91 -2.89 15.10
CA GLY A 282 -0.80 -3.74 15.54
C GLY A 282 -0.76 -4.08 17.04
N THR A 283 -1.76 -3.67 17.83
CA THR A 283 -1.89 -3.99 19.27
C THR A 283 -2.41 -5.41 19.56
N ARG A 284 -2.42 -6.32 18.58
CA ARG A 284 -2.72 -7.73 18.87
C ARG A 284 -1.53 -8.37 19.58
N GLU A 285 -1.55 -8.24 20.90
CA GLU A 285 -0.83 -9.10 21.86
C GLU A 285 -1.09 -10.59 21.62
#